data_AF-A0A7S2IAT3-F1
#
_entry.id   AF-A0A7S2IAT3-F1
#
_cell.length_a   1.000
_cell.length_b   1.000
_cell.length_c   1.000
_cell.angle_alpha   90.00
_cell.angle_beta   90.00
_cell.angle_gamma   90.00
#
_symmetry.space_group_name_H-M   'P 1'
#
loop_
_entity.id
_entity.type
_entity.pdbx_description
1 polymer ?
#
loop_
_entity_poly.entity_id
_entity_poly.type
_entity_poly.pdbx_seq_one_letter_code
_entity_poly.pdbx_strand_id
1 'polypeptide(L)'
;DRFDFGRRIAVEKEMRKSPALMYQQALFDESCNFLIYPSMVGIKIVNIHTNKLVRVLGKVEQTERFLGVAVFQPKPQKKKVEQGVAVVEGQNDSKEMADPLAICTAYKKQRFFIFSTREPPETTADFGRDIFNEKPTKEDAAVAASIRTENPLGKQATIHTTMGDIVVKLFFQECPKTVENFTVHSKNGYYDNTVFHRVIQGFMIQTGDPQGDGTGGESIWGGEFEDEFHRSLKHDRPFTLSMANAGPNTNGSQFFVTTVPCPWLDNKHTVFGRVLQGMDVVQNIEKTPTNCDDRPLIDIKILTVKIIS
;
A
#
# COMPACT_ATOMS: atom_id res chain seq x y z
N ASP A 1 -0.49 -18.46 10.33
CA ASP A 1 0.54 -19.52 10.41
C ASP A 1 0.57 -20.31 11.71
N ARG A 2 1.32 -21.43 11.72
CA ARG A 2 1.62 -22.25 12.93
C ARG A 2 2.31 -21.41 14.02
N PHE A 3 3.08 -20.40 13.61
CA PHE A 3 3.79 -19.49 14.50
C PHE A 3 2.83 -18.50 15.21
N ASP A 4 1.87 -17.92 14.48
CA ASP A 4 0.86 -17.01 15.06
C ASP A 4 -0.06 -17.73 16.05
N PHE A 5 -0.40 -18.98 15.74
CA PHE A 5 -1.22 -19.80 16.62
C PHE A 5 -0.53 -20.05 17.97
N GLY A 6 0.79 -20.27 17.96
CA GLY A 6 1.59 -20.39 19.19
C GLY A 6 1.55 -19.13 20.05
N ARG A 7 1.67 -17.95 19.43
CA ARG A 7 1.56 -16.65 20.12
C ARG A 7 0.18 -16.45 20.76
N ARG A 8 -0.89 -16.76 20.02
CA ARG A 8 -2.27 -16.67 20.52
C ARG A 8 -2.52 -17.58 21.72
N ILE A 9 -1.97 -18.79 21.73
CA ILE A 9 -2.05 -19.72 22.87
C ILE A 9 -1.34 -19.15 24.10
N ALA A 10 -0.17 -18.53 23.92
CA ALA A 10 0.57 -17.93 25.02
C ALA A 10 -0.24 -16.81 25.69
N VAL A 11 -0.83 -15.91 24.87
CA VAL A 11 -1.71 -14.83 25.34
C VAL A 11 -2.95 -15.39 26.06
N GLU A 12 -3.60 -16.42 25.51
CA GLU A 12 -4.74 -17.08 26.13
C GLU A 12 -4.39 -17.68 27.51
N LYS A 13 -3.21 -18.31 27.63
CA LYS A 13 -2.73 -18.89 28.89
C LYS A 13 -2.43 -17.81 29.94
N GLU A 14 -1.95 -16.65 29.52
CA GLU A 14 -1.71 -15.51 30.40
C GLU A 14 -3.03 -14.86 30.85
N MET A 15 -3.94 -14.61 29.91
CA MET A 15 -5.25 -14.03 30.18
C MET A 15 -6.06 -14.88 31.18
N ARG A 16 -5.99 -16.21 31.10
CA ARG A 16 -6.66 -17.11 32.06
C ARG A 16 -6.18 -16.97 33.50
N LYS A 17 -4.96 -16.46 33.71
CA LYS A 17 -4.41 -16.18 35.05
C LYS A 17 -4.78 -14.78 35.56
N SER A 18 -5.34 -13.94 34.69
CA SER A 18 -5.72 -12.57 34.97
C SER A 18 -7.22 -12.48 35.28
N PRO A 19 -7.66 -11.50 36.09
CA PRO A 19 -9.09 -11.22 36.25
C PRO A 19 -9.77 -10.81 34.94
N ALA A 20 -9.01 -10.51 33.87
CA ALA A 20 -9.55 -10.12 32.57
C ALA A 20 -10.53 -11.12 31.96
N LEU A 21 -10.47 -12.40 32.35
CA LEU A 21 -11.39 -13.44 31.89
C LEU A 21 -12.86 -13.10 32.20
N MET A 22 -13.15 -12.38 33.30
CA MET A 22 -14.51 -12.00 33.68
C MET A 22 -15.18 -11.03 32.71
N TYR A 23 -14.41 -10.36 31.86
CA TYR A 23 -14.92 -9.42 30.87
C TYR A 23 -15.22 -10.08 29.53
N GLN A 24 -15.03 -11.40 29.39
CA GLN A 24 -15.48 -12.11 28.20
C GLN A 24 -16.98 -12.32 28.24
N GLN A 25 -17.65 -11.77 27.24
CA GLN A 25 -19.10 -11.84 27.11
C GLN A 25 -19.47 -12.32 25.72
N ALA A 26 -20.47 -13.18 25.67
CA ALA A 26 -21.18 -13.51 24.46
C ALA A 26 -22.46 -12.66 24.40
N LEU A 27 -22.78 -12.16 23.23
CA LEU A 27 -23.92 -11.27 22.99
C LEU A 27 -24.79 -11.85 21.88
N PHE A 28 -26.10 -11.69 22.01
CA PHE A 28 -27.03 -11.89 20.92
C PHE A 28 -27.31 -10.56 20.23
N ASP A 29 -27.54 -10.61 18.93
CA ASP A 29 -28.02 -9.45 18.17
C ASP A 29 -29.50 -9.14 18.51
N GLU A 30 -30.04 -7.97 18.10
CA GLU A 30 -31.44 -7.62 18.43
C GLU A 30 -32.45 -8.63 17.86
N SER A 31 -32.10 -9.32 16.76
CA SER A 31 -32.96 -10.35 16.16
C SER A 31 -32.85 -11.73 16.83
N CYS A 32 -31.93 -11.90 17.79
CA CYS A 32 -31.60 -13.17 18.46
C CYS A 32 -31.24 -14.32 17.50
N ASN A 33 -30.84 -14.01 16.26
CA ASN A 33 -30.47 -15.01 15.25
C ASN A 33 -28.97 -15.29 15.24
N PHE A 34 -28.17 -14.33 15.71
CA PHE A 34 -26.72 -14.39 15.70
C PHE A 34 -26.16 -14.33 17.12
N LEU A 35 -25.29 -15.28 17.42
CA LEU A 35 -24.46 -15.31 18.62
C LEU A 35 -23.08 -14.74 18.28
N ILE A 36 -22.67 -13.73 19.03
CA ILE A 36 -21.43 -12.98 18.81
C ILE A 36 -20.56 -13.14 20.05
N TYR A 37 -19.35 -13.65 19.89
CA TYR A 37 -18.46 -13.87 21.03
C TYR A 37 -16.98 -13.76 20.64
N PRO A 38 -16.14 -13.25 21.56
CA PRO A 38 -14.69 -13.19 21.36
C PRO A 38 -14.07 -14.59 21.41
N SER A 39 -13.09 -14.86 20.55
CA SER A 39 -12.34 -16.12 20.55
C SER A 39 -10.84 -15.88 20.41
N MET A 40 -10.03 -16.94 20.48
CA MET A 40 -8.59 -16.84 20.18
C MET A 40 -8.32 -16.38 18.74
N VAL A 41 -9.28 -16.59 17.83
CA VAL A 41 -9.20 -16.20 16.42
C VAL A 41 -10.29 -15.17 16.15
N GLY A 42 -10.07 -13.94 16.64
CA GLY A 42 -11.00 -12.83 16.44
C GLY A 42 -12.36 -13.03 17.12
N ILE A 43 -13.33 -12.19 16.74
CA ILE A 43 -14.72 -12.26 17.22
C ILE A 43 -15.52 -13.11 16.25
N LYS A 44 -16.17 -14.16 16.73
CA LYS A 44 -16.98 -15.07 15.91
C LYS A 44 -18.43 -14.64 15.92
N ILE A 45 -19.05 -14.64 14.74
CA ILE A 45 -20.48 -14.44 14.54
C ILE A 45 -21.05 -15.75 14.02
N VAL A 46 -21.86 -16.42 14.83
CA VAL A 46 -22.47 -17.71 14.53
C VAL A 46 -23.97 -17.52 14.38
N ASN A 47 -24.54 -18.03 13.30
CA ASN A 47 -25.98 -18.09 13.16
C ASN A 47 -26.50 -19.33 13.90
N ILE A 48 -27.39 -19.12 14.88
CA ILE A 48 -27.84 -20.16 15.81
C ILE A 48 -28.78 -21.14 15.13
N HIS A 49 -29.62 -20.68 14.22
CA HIS A 49 -30.58 -21.52 13.50
C HIS A 49 -29.89 -22.50 12.56
N THR A 50 -28.85 -22.03 11.87
CA THR A 50 -28.10 -22.83 10.90
C THR A 50 -26.88 -23.53 11.48
N ASN A 51 -26.50 -23.20 12.72
CA ASN A 51 -25.25 -23.61 13.37
C ASN A 51 -23.99 -23.36 12.51
N LYS A 52 -24.04 -22.35 11.63
CA LYS A 52 -22.92 -22.00 10.74
C LYS A 52 -22.22 -20.73 11.23
N LEU A 53 -20.90 -20.75 11.15
CA LEU A 53 -20.08 -19.55 11.33
C LEU A 53 -20.31 -18.63 10.13
N VAL A 54 -20.84 -17.44 10.39
CA VAL A 54 -21.14 -16.44 9.35
C VAL A 54 -19.89 -15.65 9.03
N ARG A 55 -19.19 -15.17 10.07
CA ARG A 55 -18.04 -14.28 9.91
C ARG A 55 -17.14 -14.31 11.15
N VAL A 56 -15.87 -13.94 10.94
CA VAL A 56 -14.89 -13.71 12.00
C VAL A 56 -14.34 -12.30 11.85
N LEU A 57 -14.59 -11.42 12.82
CA LEU A 57 -14.07 -10.05 12.84
C LEU A 57 -12.70 -9.99 13.50
N GLY A 58 -11.87 -9.03 13.10
CA GLY A 58 -10.55 -8.81 13.70
C GLY A 58 -9.55 -9.94 13.42
N LYS A 59 -9.71 -10.65 12.29
CA LYS A 59 -8.76 -11.69 11.85
C LYS A 59 -7.39 -11.10 11.47
N VAL A 60 -7.39 -9.88 10.92
CA VAL A 60 -6.19 -9.13 10.52
C VAL A 60 -5.31 -8.79 11.73
N GLU A 61 -5.92 -8.60 12.90
CA GLU A 61 -5.20 -8.42 14.15
C GLU A 61 -4.52 -9.75 14.54
N GLN A 62 -3.19 -9.81 14.36
CA GLN A 62 -2.45 -11.07 14.48
C GLN A 62 -2.28 -11.52 15.93
N THR A 63 -2.20 -10.59 16.88
CA THR A 63 -1.88 -10.87 18.29
C THR A 63 -3.01 -10.56 19.28
N GLU A 64 -4.06 -9.86 18.84
CA GLU A 64 -4.96 -9.22 19.80
C GLU A 64 -6.07 -10.17 20.26
N ARG A 65 -6.21 -10.25 21.59
CA ARG A 65 -7.22 -11.08 22.24
C ARG A 65 -8.38 -10.21 22.70
N PHE A 66 -9.46 -10.21 21.93
CA PHE A 66 -10.67 -9.44 22.28
C PHE A 66 -11.34 -9.96 23.55
N LEU A 67 -11.95 -9.05 24.31
CA LEU A 67 -12.65 -9.30 25.56
C LEU A 67 -14.15 -8.99 25.40
N GLY A 68 -14.63 -7.84 25.85
CA GLY A 68 -16.03 -7.48 25.74
C GLY A 68 -16.38 -7.05 24.32
N VAL A 69 -17.54 -7.49 23.82
CA VAL A 69 -18.09 -7.10 22.52
C VAL A 69 -19.48 -6.49 22.73
N ALA A 70 -19.70 -5.33 22.13
CA ALA A 70 -21.00 -4.67 22.06
C ALA A 70 -21.35 -4.43 20.59
N VAL A 71 -22.63 -4.51 20.24
CA VAL A 71 -23.10 -4.29 18.86
C VAL A 71 -24.10 -3.15 18.85
N PHE A 72 -23.89 -2.20 17.95
CA PHE A 72 -24.79 -1.10 17.65
C PHE A 72 -25.51 -1.38 16.33
N GLN A 73 -26.82 -1.52 16.39
CA GLN A 73 -27.68 -1.75 15.22
C GLN A 73 -28.53 -0.51 14.97
N PRO A 74 -28.15 0.36 14.01
CA PRO A 74 -28.89 1.57 13.76
C PRO A 74 -30.25 1.23 13.13
N LYS A 75 -31.32 1.76 13.73
CA LYS A 75 -32.66 1.70 13.13
C LYS A 75 -32.75 2.72 11.99
N PRO A 76 -33.28 2.35 10.82
CA PRO A 76 -33.43 3.28 9.71
C PRO A 76 -34.36 4.42 10.14
N GLN A 77 -33.82 5.63 10.26
CA GLN A 77 -34.65 6.81 10.49
C GLN A 77 -35.34 7.19 9.19
N LYS A 78 -36.68 7.24 9.20
CA LYS A 78 -37.44 7.82 8.08
C LYS A 78 -37.12 9.31 8.04
N LYS A 79 -36.42 9.78 7.01
CA LYS A 79 -36.35 11.22 6.72
C LYS A 79 -37.78 11.70 6.48
N LYS A 80 -38.30 12.59 7.33
CA LYS A 80 -39.52 13.36 7.01
C LYS A 80 -39.14 14.27 5.84
N VAL A 81 -39.53 13.88 4.63
CA VAL A 81 -39.51 14.77 3.47
C VAL A 81 -40.60 15.81 3.73
N GLU A 82 -40.23 17.04 4.08
CA GLU A 82 -41.16 18.16 4.02
C GLU A 82 -41.57 18.36 2.55
N GLN A 83 -42.88 18.27 2.31
CA GLN A 83 -43.48 18.29 0.98
C GLN A 83 -43.24 19.64 0.28
N GLY A 84 -42.50 19.60 -0.81
CA GLY A 84 -42.42 20.65 -1.81
C GLY A 84 -42.32 20.03 -3.21
N VAL A 85 -43.49 19.75 -3.79
CA VAL A 85 -43.77 19.54 -5.23
C VAL A 85 -43.36 18.20 -5.87
N ALA A 86 -44.39 17.55 -6.43
CA ALA A 86 -44.43 16.49 -7.45
C ALA A 86 -43.73 15.14 -7.17
N VAL A 87 -44.55 14.16 -6.77
CA VAL A 87 -44.23 12.73 -6.76
C VAL A 87 -44.17 12.24 -8.19
N VAL A 88 -42.97 11.93 -8.68
CA VAL A 88 -42.77 10.96 -9.77
C VAL A 88 -42.56 9.61 -9.12
N GLU A 89 -43.46 8.67 -9.37
CA GLU A 89 -43.33 7.27 -8.96
C GLU A 89 -42.16 6.63 -9.70
N GLY A 90 -40.99 6.64 -9.03
CA GLY A 90 -39.83 5.85 -9.39
C GLY A 90 -39.47 4.98 -8.21
N GLN A 91 -39.74 3.67 -8.31
CA GLN A 91 -39.28 2.65 -7.38
C GLN A 91 -37.74 2.69 -7.32
N ASN A 92 -37.20 3.28 -6.26
CA ASN A 92 -35.89 2.96 -5.71
C ASN A 92 -35.91 3.35 -4.23
N ASP A 93 -36.66 2.58 -3.46
CA ASP A 93 -36.57 2.55 -2.00
C ASP A 93 -35.24 1.88 -1.60
N SER A 94 -34.10 2.48 -1.97
CA SER A 94 -32.84 2.18 -1.32
C SER A 94 -32.93 2.80 0.08
N LYS A 95 -33.59 2.10 1.00
CA LYS A 95 -33.44 2.36 2.43
C LYS A 95 -31.93 2.38 2.68
N GLU A 96 -31.38 3.57 2.96
CA GLU A 96 -30.01 3.70 3.44
C GLU A 96 -29.94 2.88 4.73
N MET A 97 -29.53 1.62 4.61
CA MET A 97 -29.37 0.72 5.74
C MET A 97 -28.11 1.18 6.43
N ALA A 98 -28.28 1.87 7.55
CA ALA A 98 -27.17 2.34 8.34
C ALA A 98 -26.29 1.16 8.77
N ASP A 99 -24.98 1.36 8.74
CA ASP A 99 -23.98 0.31 8.93
C ASP A 99 -23.95 -0.16 10.40
N PRO A 100 -24.21 -1.43 10.71
CA PRO A 100 -24.08 -1.92 12.08
C PRO A 100 -22.60 -1.90 12.50
N LEU A 101 -22.35 -1.50 13.74
CA LEU A 101 -21.00 -1.40 14.29
C LEU A 101 -20.81 -2.41 15.42
N ALA A 102 -19.69 -3.14 15.40
CA ALA A 102 -19.26 -3.95 16.52
C ALA A 102 -18.10 -3.25 17.23
N ILE A 103 -18.26 -2.97 18.52
CA ILE A 103 -17.27 -2.30 19.36
C ILE A 103 -16.71 -3.33 20.33
N CYS A 104 -15.40 -3.42 20.46
CA CYS A 104 -14.79 -4.31 21.45
C CYS A 104 -13.51 -3.77 22.07
N THR A 105 -13.15 -4.37 23.20
CA THR A 105 -11.87 -4.14 23.89
C THR A 105 -10.95 -5.34 23.70
N ALA A 106 -9.63 -5.15 23.85
CA ALA A 106 -8.66 -6.25 23.81
C ALA A 106 -7.78 -6.30 25.07
N TYR A 107 -7.31 -7.50 25.40
CA TYR A 107 -6.47 -7.76 26.56
C TYR A 107 -5.15 -7.00 26.45
N LYS A 108 -4.79 -6.28 27.53
CA LYS A 108 -3.58 -5.42 27.62
C LYS A 108 -3.49 -4.30 26.58
N LYS A 109 -4.58 -3.99 25.88
CA LYS A 109 -4.63 -2.88 24.92
C LYS A 109 -5.57 -1.81 25.47
N GLN A 110 -5.08 -0.59 25.58
CA GLN A 110 -5.88 0.57 25.99
C GLN A 110 -6.65 1.16 24.80
N ARG A 111 -7.17 0.29 23.92
CA ARG A 111 -7.81 0.68 22.65
C ARG A 111 -9.22 0.12 22.56
N PHE A 112 -10.11 0.89 21.94
CA PHE A 112 -11.39 0.40 21.45
C PHE A 112 -11.25 0.07 19.97
N PHE A 113 -11.71 -1.11 19.59
CA PHE A 113 -11.76 -1.54 18.20
C PHE A 113 -13.20 -1.42 17.72
N ILE A 114 -13.39 -0.83 16.56
CA ILE A 114 -14.71 -0.61 15.96
C ILE A 114 -14.70 -1.26 14.58
N PHE A 115 -15.54 -2.27 14.39
CA PHE A 115 -15.71 -2.97 13.12
C PHE A 115 -17.00 -2.53 12.46
N SER A 116 -16.89 -2.13 11.20
CA SER A 116 -18.04 -1.88 10.31
C SER A 116 -18.22 -3.07 9.36
N THR A 117 -19.31 -3.10 8.58
CA THR A 117 -19.48 -4.15 7.57
C THR A 117 -18.41 -4.14 6.47
N ARG A 118 -17.68 -3.02 6.33
CA ARG A 118 -16.57 -2.84 5.38
C ARG A 118 -15.23 -3.20 6.02
N GLU A 119 -14.78 -4.43 5.81
CA GLU A 119 -13.44 -4.84 6.24
C GLU A 119 -12.34 -4.27 5.32
N PRO A 120 -11.13 -3.98 5.83
CA PRO A 120 -9.97 -3.80 4.99
C PRO A 120 -9.61 -5.14 4.31
N PRO A 121 -9.20 -5.13 3.03
CA PRO A 121 -8.73 -6.35 2.38
C PRO A 121 -7.53 -6.93 3.15
N GLU A 122 -7.47 -8.27 3.27
CA GLU A 122 -6.48 -8.99 4.09
C GLU A 122 -5.01 -8.66 3.71
N THR A 123 -4.78 -8.10 2.51
CA THR A 123 -3.46 -7.68 2.00
C THR A 123 -2.97 -6.33 2.54
N THR A 124 -3.79 -5.57 3.28
CA THR A 124 -3.48 -4.19 3.71
C THR A 124 -3.24 -4.04 5.20
N ALA A 125 -2.67 -5.05 5.87
CA ALA A 125 -2.28 -4.95 7.28
C ALA A 125 -1.33 -3.74 7.56
N ASP A 126 -0.64 -3.23 6.52
CA ASP A 126 0.30 -2.12 6.61
C ASP A 126 -0.25 -0.73 6.20
N PHE A 127 -1.51 -0.62 5.79
CA PHE A 127 -2.11 0.67 5.42
C PHE A 127 -3.37 1.00 6.24
N GLY A 128 -3.13 1.41 7.48
CA GLY A 128 -3.53 2.74 7.96
C GLY A 128 -4.94 3.25 7.66
N ARG A 129 -5.99 2.44 7.82
CA ARG A 129 -7.32 3.00 8.14
C ARG A 129 -7.48 3.29 9.63
N ASP A 130 -6.66 2.66 10.46
CA ASP A 130 -6.71 2.84 11.90
C ASP A 130 -6.08 4.18 12.27
N ILE A 131 -6.93 5.11 12.73
CA ILE A 131 -6.49 6.36 13.33
C ILE A 131 -6.01 6.03 14.74
N PHE A 132 -4.73 5.73 14.88
CA PHE A 132 -4.10 5.54 16.18
C PHE A 132 -3.93 6.91 16.87
N ASN A 133 -4.80 7.21 17.82
CA ASN A 133 -4.77 8.49 18.54
C ASN A 133 -3.79 8.51 19.74
N GLU A 134 -2.94 7.48 19.87
CA GLU A 134 -2.03 7.28 21.00
C GLU A 134 -0.58 7.16 20.56
N LYS A 135 0.36 7.58 21.43
CA LYS A 135 1.79 7.31 21.22
C LYS A 135 2.04 5.80 21.35
N PRO A 136 2.73 5.17 20.38
CA PRO A 136 3.01 3.73 20.46
C PRO A 136 3.81 3.38 21.72
N THR A 137 3.40 2.30 22.41
CA THR A 137 4.11 1.73 23.56
C THR A 137 5.51 1.26 23.14
N LYS A 138 6.47 1.18 24.07
CA LYS A 138 7.84 0.73 23.74
C LYS A 138 7.89 -0.66 23.10
N GLU A 139 6.98 -1.56 23.49
CA GLU A 139 6.86 -2.90 22.91
C GLU A 139 6.22 -2.87 21.52
N ASP A 140 5.12 -2.12 21.33
CA ASP A 140 4.49 -1.93 20.02
C ASP A 140 5.44 -1.18 19.06
N ALA A 141 6.26 -0.25 19.55
CA ALA A 141 7.31 0.42 18.79
C ALA A 141 8.46 -0.52 18.45
N ALA A 142 8.81 -1.48 19.31
CA ALA A 142 9.81 -2.50 19.05
C ALA A 142 9.31 -3.56 18.05
N VAL A 143 8.03 -3.95 18.13
CA VAL A 143 7.38 -4.87 17.18
C VAL A 143 7.14 -4.17 15.84
N ALA A 144 6.68 -2.91 15.84
CA ALA A 144 6.61 -2.11 14.63
C ALA A 144 8.01 -1.81 14.07
N ALA A 145 9.04 -1.66 14.90
CA ALA A 145 10.42 -1.56 14.45
C ALA A 145 10.89 -2.88 13.84
N SER A 146 10.60 -4.05 14.44
CA SER A 146 10.97 -5.35 13.89
C SER A 146 10.22 -5.67 12.58
N ILE A 147 8.94 -5.28 12.48
CA ILE A 147 8.15 -5.39 11.24
C ILE A 147 8.65 -4.39 10.19
N ARG A 148 8.98 -3.15 10.58
CA ARG A 148 9.64 -2.17 9.69
C ARG A 148 11.04 -2.59 9.27
N THR A 149 11.70 -3.48 10.02
CA THR A 149 13.01 -4.02 9.68
C THR A 149 12.91 -5.10 8.59
N GLU A 150 11.71 -5.61 8.29
CA GLU A 150 11.52 -6.58 7.20
C GLU A 150 11.19 -5.95 5.83
N ASN A 151 11.03 -4.62 5.74
CA ASN A 151 10.96 -3.93 4.45
C ASN A 151 12.16 -2.96 4.28
N PRO A 152 13.33 -3.45 3.79
CA PRO A 152 14.50 -2.62 3.51
C PRO A 152 14.35 -1.68 2.30
N LEU A 153 13.13 -1.62 1.74
CA LEU A 153 12.78 -0.92 0.51
C LEU A 153 12.64 0.58 0.78
N GLY A 154 13.32 1.39 -0.06
CA GLY A 154 13.24 2.84 0.03
C GLY A 154 11.81 3.33 -0.22
N LYS A 155 11.31 4.23 0.62
CA LYS A 155 10.01 4.90 0.39
C LYS A 155 10.15 6.07 -0.58
N GLN A 156 11.32 6.68 -0.56
CA GLN A 156 11.65 7.86 -1.33
C GLN A 156 13.12 7.77 -1.75
N ALA A 157 13.45 8.36 -2.89
CA ALA A 157 14.82 8.49 -3.35
C ALA A 157 15.06 9.91 -3.87
N THR A 158 16.26 10.41 -3.66
CA THR A 158 16.75 11.65 -4.24
C THR A 158 17.82 11.29 -5.27
N ILE A 159 17.54 11.58 -6.54
CA ILE A 159 18.45 11.39 -7.65
C ILE A 159 19.17 12.72 -7.87
N HIS A 160 20.44 12.78 -7.53
CA HIS A 160 21.29 13.94 -7.78
C HIS A 160 21.77 13.88 -9.23
N THR A 161 21.40 14.87 -10.05
CA THR A 161 21.84 14.95 -11.45
C THR A 161 22.73 16.16 -11.67
N THR A 162 23.44 16.21 -12.80
CA THR A 162 24.23 17.39 -13.21
C THR A 162 23.38 18.66 -13.39
N MET A 163 22.06 18.52 -13.59
CA MET A 163 21.12 19.61 -13.83
C MET A 163 20.29 19.99 -12.59
N GLY A 164 20.46 19.28 -11.47
CA GLY A 164 19.71 19.48 -10.23
C GLY A 164 19.21 18.18 -9.61
N ASP A 165 18.45 18.30 -8.52
CA ASP A 165 17.98 17.16 -7.75
C ASP A 165 16.54 16.80 -8.11
N ILE A 166 16.28 15.49 -8.26
CA ILE A 166 14.95 14.95 -8.52
C ILE A 166 14.57 14.05 -7.36
N VAL A 167 13.49 14.40 -6.66
CA VAL A 167 12.99 13.64 -5.52
C VAL A 167 11.82 12.78 -5.98
N VAL A 168 11.92 11.47 -5.83
CA VAL A 168 10.90 10.50 -6.26
C VAL A 168 10.32 9.74 -5.07
N LYS A 169 9.00 9.53 -5.09
CA LYS A 169 8.28 8.58 -4.24
C LYS A 169 8.30 7.21 -4.90
N LEU A 170 8.58 6.16 -4.13
CA LEU A 170 8.60 4.78 -4.59
C LEU A 170 7.35 4.03 -4.12
N PHE A 171 6.82 3.14 -4.97
CA PHE A 171 5.62 2.34 -4.72
C PHE A 171 6.00 0.92 -4.30
N PHE A 172 6.66 0.82 -3.15
CA PHE A 172 7.23 -0.44 -2.65
C PHE A 172 6.18 -1.52 -2.32
N GLN A 173 4.91 -1.16 -2.18
CA GLN A 173 3.85 -2.12 -1.86
C GLN A 173 3.25 -2.75 -3.11
N GLU A 174 3.06 -1.95 -4.15
CA GLU A 174 2.50 -2.38 -5.41
C GLU A 174 3.54 -3.10 -6.28
N CYS A 175 4.81 -2.65 -6.24
CA CYS A 175 5.91 -3.18 -7.05
C CYS A 175 7.15 -3.48 -6.17
N PRO A 176 7.06 -4.46 -5.24
CA PRO A 176 8.13 -4.74 -4.28
C PRO A 176 9.46 -5.14 -4.94
N LYS A 177 9.45 -6.01 -5.97
CA LYS A 177 10.68 -6.46 -6.63
C LYS A 177 11.35 -5.32 -7.38
N THR A 178 10.57 -4.51 -8.09
CA THR A 178 11.08 -3.37 -8.86
C THR A 178 11.71 -2.33 -7.94
N VAL A 179 11.05 -2.02 -6.82
CA VAL A 179 11.58 -1.07 -5.84
C VAL A 179 12.80 -1.63 -5.11
N GLU A 180 12.86 -2.95 -4.88
CA GLU A 180 14.04 -3.63 -4.32
C GLU A 180 15.23 -3.48 -5.25
N ASN A 181 15.05 -3.83 -6.52
CA ASN A 181 16.05 -3.71 -7.56
C ASN A 181 16.60 -2.28 -7.62
N PHE A 182 15.71 -1.28 -7.73
CA PHE A 182 16.10 0.13 -7.77
C PHE A 182 16.83 0.58 -6.49
N THR A 183 16.34 0.18 -5.31
CA THR A 183 16.91 0.56 -4.02
C THR A 183 18.31 -0.02 -3.83
N VAL A 184 18.51 -1.29 -4.16
CA VAL A 184 19.78 -1.99 -3.99
C VAL A 184 20.81 -1.49 -5.01
N HIS A 185 20.44 -1.29 -6.28
CA HIS A 185 21.33 -0.65 -7.26
C HIS A 185 21.76 0.75 -6.84
N SER A 186 20.83 1.55 -6.31
CA SER A 186 21.14 2.89 -5.78
C SER A 186 22.12 2.81 -4.61
N LYS A 187 21.91 1.90 -3.65
CA LYS A 187 22.80 1.72 -2.49
C LYS A 187 24.19 1.22 -2.89
N ASN A 188 24.28 0.40 -3.94
CA ASN A 188 25.54 -0.12 -4.47
C ASN A 188 26.29 0.91 -5.34
N GLY A 189 25.73 2.10 -5.58
CA GLY A 189 26.31 3.10 -6.47
C GLY A 189 26.26 2.70 -7.95
N TYR A 190 25.37 1.77 -8.33
CA TYR A 190 25.26 1.29 -9.71
C TYR A 190 24.83 2.39 -10.70
N TYR A 191 24.01 3.33 -10.22
CA TYR A 191 23.56 4.48 -11.01
C TYR A 191 24.54 5.67 -10.99
N ASP A 192 25.65 5.58 -10.25
CA ASP A 192 26.59 6.69 -10.12
C ASP A 192 27.34 6.90 -11.44
N ASN A 193 27.34 8.15 -11.91
CA ASN A 193 27.85 8.60 -13.21
C ASN A 193 27.14 8.01 -14.45
N THR A 194 25.97 7.38 -14.28
CA THR A 194 25.17 6.91 -15.44
C THR A 194 24.57 8.07 -16.22
N VAL A 195 24.51 7.93 -17.54
CA VAL A 195 24.01 8.98 -18.45
C VAL A 195 22.52 8.84 -18.73
N PHE A 196 21.86 9.96 -19.04
CA PHE A 196 20.59 9.95 -19.76
C PHE A 196 20.88 9.73 -21.24
N HIS A 197 20.89 8.47 -21.68
CA HIS A 197 21.27 8.10 -23.04
C HIS A 197 20.17 8.40 -24.07
N ARG A 198 18.92 8.58 -23.62
CA ARG A 198 17.78 8.87 -24.50
C ARG A 198 16.81 9.86 -23.85
N VAL A 199 16.52 10.95 -24.54
CA VAL A 199 15.66 12.06 -24.10
C VAL A 199 14.76 12.45 -25.26
N ILE A 200 13.44 12.30 -25.10
CA ILE A 200 12.46 12.65 -26.13
C ILE A 200 11.53 13.73 -25.59
N GLN A 201 11.57 14.89 -26.24
CA GLN A 201 10.70 16.02 -25.91
C GLN A 201 9.23 15.65 -26.13
N GLY A 202 8.40 15.92 -25.12
CA GLY A 202 6.98 15.58 -25.10
C GLY A 202 6.70 14.10 -24.84
N PHE A 203 7.67 13.34 -24.33
CA PHE A 203 7.49 11.92 -24.04
C PHE A 203 8.12 11.49 -22.71
N MET A 204 9.45 11.30 -22.67
CA MET A 204 10.16 10.76 -21.51
C MET A 204 11.66 10.99 -21.56
N ILE A 205 12.30 10.87 -20.39
CA ILE A 205 13.75 10.83 -20.21
C ILE A 205 14.14 9.43 -19.69
N GLN A 206 15.09 8.76 -20.34
CA GLN A 206 15.50 7.38 -20.04
C GLN A 206 16.97 7.32 -19.58
N THR A 207 17.23 6.46 -18.61
CA THR A 207 18.54 6.28 -17.97
C THR A 207 18.64 4.88 -17.35
N GLY A 208 19.67 4.63 -16.54
CA GLY A 208 19.87 3.38 -15.81
C GLY A 208 20.67 2.32 -16.57
N ASP A 209 21.33 2.70 -17.65
CA ASP A 209 22.29 1.86 -18.37
C ASP A 209 23.74 2.30 -18.03
N PRO A 210 24.58 1.42 -17.46
CA PRO A 210 25.99 1.71 -17.19
C PRO A 210 26.83 1.94 -18.45
N GLN A 211 26.48 1.31 -19.58
CA GLN A 211 27.21 1.47 -20.85
C GLN A 211 26.81 2.76 -21.57
N GLY A 212 25.58 3.23 -21.35
CA GLY A 212 25.06 4.47 -21.90
C GLY A 212 24.73 4.40 -23.40
N ASP A 213 24.51 3.19 -23.92
CA ASP A 213 24.11 2.92 -25.30
C ASP A 213 22.67 2.39 -25.42
N GLY A 214 22.02 2.12 -24.29
CA GLY A 214 20.64 1.64 -24.19
C GLY A 214 20.51 0.12 -24.32
N THR A 215 21.60 -0.62 -24.49
CA THR A 215 21.60 -2.09 -24.63
C THR A 215 21.96 -2.82 -23.34
N GLY A 216 22.62 -2.13 -22.42
CA GLY A 216 23.10 -2.70 -21.16
C GLY A 216 22.11 -2.57 -20.00
N GLY A 217 22.53 -3.11 -18.86
CA GLY A 217 21.77 -3.03 -17.61
C GLY A 217 21.20 -4.37 -17.18
N GLU A 218 21.59 -4.81 -16.00
CA GLU A 218 21.14 -6.08 -15.40
C GLU A 218 20.48 -5.79 -14.05
N SER A 219 19.52 -6.62 -13.67
CA SER A 219 18.95 -6.54 -12.32
C SER A 219 19.94 -7.02 -11.25
N ILE A 220 19.59 -6.78 -9.99
CA ILE A 220 20.37 -7.26 -8.84
C ILE A 220 20.49 -8.79 -8.75
N TRP A 221 19.68 -9.52 -9.52
CA TRP A 221 19.70 -10.99 -9.59
C TRP A 221 20.55 -11.53 -10.75
N GLY A 222 21.25 -10.67 -11.50
CA GLY A 222 22.16 -11.05 -12.58
C GLY A 222 21.44 -11.44 -13.88
N GLY A 223 20.28 -10.85 -14.15
CA GLY A 223 19.49 -11.09 -15.35
C GLY A 223 18.26 -10.18 -15.43
N GLU A 224 17.26 -10.61 -16.20
CA GLU A 224 15.97 -9.93 -16.30
C GLU A 224 14.97 -10.41 -15.24
N PHE A 225 14.00 -9.57 -14.88
CA PHE A 225 12.91 -9.93 -13.95
C PHE A 225 11.51 -9.54 -14.44
N GLU A 226 10.51 -10.16 -13.81
CA GLU A 226 9.09 -10.06 -14.15
C GLU A 226 8.49 -8.64 -14.03
N ASP A 227 7.44 -8.37 -14.81
CA ASP A 227 6.69 -7.12 -14.72
C ASP A 227 5.72 -7.13 -13.52
N GLU A 228 5.57 -5.98 -12.85
CA GLU A 228 4.67 -5.81 -11.70
C GLU A 228 3.58 -4.78 -12.04
N PHE A 229 2.49 -5.23 -12.67
CA PHE A 229 1.38 -4.35 -13.02
C PHE A 229 0.32 -4.25 -11.90
N HIS A 230 -0.04 -3.02 -11.55
CA HIS A 230 -1.08 -2.76 -10.55
C HIS A 230 -2.17 -1.83 -11.09
N ARG A 231 -3.45 -2.12 -10.84
CA ARG A 231 -4.59 -1.38 -11.42
C ARG A 231 -4.63 0.10 -11.05
N SER A 232 -4.09 0.46 -9.88
CA SER A 232 -4.01 1.85 -9.42
C SER A 232 -2.83 2.63 -10.02
N LEU A 233 -1.86 1.93 -10.62
CA LEU A 233 -0.64 2.53 -11.16
C LEU A 233 -0.73 2.60 -12.67
N LYS A 234 -0.76 3.82 -13.19
CA LYS A 234 -0.93 4.13 -14.60
C LYS A 234 -0.09 5.33 -14.98
N HIS A 235 0.20 5.47 -16.27
CA HIS A 235 0.83 6.64 -16.87
C HIS A 235 -0.22 7.74 -17.14
N ASP A 236 -1.09 7.99 -16.15
CA ASP A 236 -2.21 8.94 -16.24
C ASP A 236 -1.77 10.40 -16.09
N ARG A 237 -0.56 10.62 -15.58
CA ARG A 237 -0.01 11.93 -15.25
C ARG A 237 1.48 12.00 -15.64
N PRO A 238 1.98 13.20 -15.94
CA PRO A 238 3.40 13.41 -16.14
C PRO A 238 4.20 13.09 -14.88
N PHE A 239 5.51 12.96 -15.05
CA PHE A 239 6.50 12.68 -14.00
C PHE A 239 6.31 11.33 -13.31
N THR A 240 5.74 10.37 -14.02
CA THR A 240 5.63 8.97 -13.58
C THR A 240 6.92 8.23 -13.91
N LEU A 241 7.46 7.51 -12.91
CA LEU A 241 8.68 6.72 -12.99
C LEU A 241 8.32 5.27 -13.31
N SER A 242 8.93 4.71 -14.35
CA SER A 242 8.61 3.37 -14.85
C SER A 242 9.85 2.64 -15.39
N MET A 243 9.83 1.31 -15.34
CA MET A 243 10.93 0.47 -15.87
C MET A 243 10.96 0.47 -17.39
N ALA A 244 12.16 0.57 -17.96
CA ALA A 244 12.38 0.30 -19.38
C ALA A 244 12.58 -1.22 -19.57
N ASN A 245 11.99 -1.76 -20.63
CA ASN A 245 12.08 -3.18 -20.97
C ASN A 245 12.13 -3.34 -22.51
N ALA A 246 12.61 -4.50 -22.96
CA ALA A 246 12.68 -4.91 -24.37
C ALA A 246 11.55 -5.91 -24.74
N GLY A 247 10.58 -6.10 -23.85
CA GLY A 247 9.49 -7.02 -23.99
C GLY A 247 8.85 -7.34 -22.63
N PRO A 248 7.82 -8.20 -22.60
CA PRO A 248 7.22 -8.65 -21.35
C PRO A 248 8.23 -9.39 -20.48
N ASN A 249 8.30 -9.03 -19.20
CA ASN A 249 9.17 -9.63 -18.17
C ASN A 249 10.67 -9.51 -18.43
N THR A 250 11.11 -8.48 -19.15
CA THR A 250 12.53 -8.23 -19.45
C THR A 250 13.06 -7.00 -18.70
N ASN A 251 12.67 -6.82 -17.43
CA ASN A 251 13.12 -5.66 -16.65
C ASN A 251 14.58 -5.87 -16.20
N GLY A 252 15.43 -4.86 -16.40
CA GLY A 252 16.83 -4.86 -15.97
C GLY A 252 17.09 -3.75 -14.93
N SER A 253 18.02 -2.85 -15.24
CA SER A 253 18.29 -1.65 -14.43
C SER A 253 17.77 -0.35 -15.05
N GLN A 254 17.40 -0.38 -16.32
CA GLN A 254 16.98 0.83 -17.03
C GLN A 254 15.58 1.30 -16.60
N PHE A 255 15.42 2.61 -16.49
CA PHE A 255 14.14 3.23 -16.15
C PHE A 255 13.98 4.58 -16.85
N PHE A 256 12.74 5.06 -16.92
CA PHE A 256 12.41 6.35 -17.50
C PHE A 256 11.44 7.14 -16.63
N VAL A 257 11.49 8.46 -16.79
CA VAL A 257 10.54 9.42 -16.23
C VAL A 257 9.76 10.03 -17.38
N THR A 258 8.44 9.89 -17.34
CA THR A 258 7.54 10.50 -18.33
C THR A 258 7.42 12.01 -18.11
N THR A 259 7.28 12.79 -19.17
CA THR A 259 7.06 14.25 -19.10
C THR A 259 5.62 14.64 -19.46
N VAL A 260 4.87 13.71 -20.05
CA VAL A 260 3.44 13.82 -20.38
C VAL A 260 2.69 12.53 -19.97
N PRO A 261 1.35 12.55 -19.90
CA PRO A 261 0.57 11.31 -19.76
C PRO A 261 0.78 10.37 -20.97
N CYS A 262 1.12 9.11 -20.70
CA CYS A 262 1.47 8.11 -21.72
C CYS A 262 0.63 6.82 -21.56
N PRO A 263 -0.71 6.87 -21.68
CA PRO A 263 -1.58 5.72 -21.38
C PRO A 263 -1.32 4.49 -22.27
N TRP A 264 -0.66 4.64 -23.42
CA TRP A 264 -0.28 3.52 -24.29
C TRP A 264 0.83 2.63 -23.73
N LEU A 265 1.50 3.06 -22.65
CA LEU A 265 2.50 2.31 -21.88
C LEU A 265 1.88 1.52 -20.72
N ASP A 266 0.59 1.72 -20.41
CA ASP A 266 -0.09 1.03 -19.32
C ASP A 266 -0.12 -0.48 -19.56
N ASN A 267 0.23 -1.25 -18.52
CA ASN A 267 0.39 -2.72 -18.56
C ASN A 267 1.44 -3.23 -19.57
N LYS A 268 2.35 -2.36 -20.00
CA LYS A 268 3.56 -2.75 -20.76
C LYS A 268 4.84 -2.45 -19.99
N HIS A 269 4.82 -1.39 -19.19
CA HIS A 269 5.94 -1.00 -18.34
C HIS A 269 5.51 -0.89 -16.88
N THR A 270 6.37 -1.36 -15.99
CA THR A 270 6.12 -1.38 -14.55
C THR A 270 6.30 0.01 -13.96
N VAL A 271 5.20 0.62 -13.52
CA VAL A 271 5.21 1.91 -12.82
C VAL A 271 5.58 1.70 -11.36
N PHE A 272 6.75 2.16 -10.93
CA PHE A 272 7.26 1.91 -9.57
C PHE A 272 7.50 3.18 -8.76
N GLY A 273 7.24 4.36 -9.32
CA GLY A 273 7.34 5.61 -8.57
C GLY A 273 6.78 6.84 -9.29
N ARG A 274 6.92 7.99 -8.64
CA ARG A 274 6.52 9.30 -9.17
C ARG A 274 7.37 10.42 -8.59
N VAL A 275 7.70 11.43 -9.39
CA VAL A 275 8.44 12.61 -8.93
C VAL A 275 7.57 13.42 -7.95
N LEU A 276 8.13 13.79 -6.82
CA LEU A 276 7.55 14.68 -5.81
C LEU A 276 8.10 16.10 -5.89
N GLN A 277 9.40 16.25 -6.17
CA GLN A 277 10.10 17.54 -6.30
C GLN A 277 11.15 17.44 -7.41
N GLY A 278 11.50 18.56 -8.03
CA GLY A 278 12.42 18.58 -9.17
C GLY A 278 11.74 18.32 -10.53
N MET A 279 10.43 18.60 -10.66
CA MET A 279 9.73 18.51 -11.95
C MET A 279 10.32 19.48 -12.99
N ASP A 280 10.77 20.64 -12.53
CA ASP A 280 11.50 21.65 -13.30
C ASP A 280 12.83 21.10 -13.83
N VAL A 281 13.57 20.33 -13.02
CA VAL A 281 14.80 19.66 -13.44
C VAL A 281 14.51 18.65 -14.55
N VAL A 282 13.48 17.82 -14.39
CA VAL A 282 13.05 16.85 -15.42
C VAL A 282 12.70 17.57 -16.73
N GLN A 283 11.94 18.66 -16.66
CA GLN A 283 11.60 19.46 -17.84
C GLN A 283 12.82 20.15 -18.47
N ASN A 284 13.81 20.55 -17.67
CA ASN A 284 15.04 21.15 -18.19
C ASN A 284 15.91 20.11 -18.91
N ILE A 285 15.98 18.88 -18.39
CA ILE A 285 16.63 17.74 -19.05
C ILE A 285 15.93 17.46 -20.39
N GLU A 286 14.60 17.41 -20.40
CA GLU A 286 13.80 17.18 -21.60
C GLU A 286 14.02 18.23 -22.70
N LYS A 287 14.23 19.50 -22.33
CA LYS A 287 14.44 20.61 -23.28
C LYS A 287 15.85 20.67 -23.85
N THR A 288 16.75 19.79 -23.43
CA THR A 288 18.13 19.80 -23.95
C THR A 288 18.16 19.35 -25.41
N PRO A 289 19.02 19.97 -26.24
CA PRO A 289 19.11 19.60 -27.65
C PRO A 289 19.69 18.18 -27.79
N THR A 290 19.00 17.36 -28.57
CA THR A 290 19.37 15.96 -28.84
C THR A 290 19.83 15.77 -30.29
N ASN A 291 20.55 14.68 -30.53
CA ASN A 291 20.93 14.23 -31.87
C ASN A 291 19.78 13.45 -32.55
N CYS A 292 20.05 12.87 -33.73
CA CYS A 292 19.07 12.04 -34.45
C CYS A 292 18.66 10.75 -33.74
N ASP A 293 19.43 10.29 -32.74
CA ASP A 293 19.18 9.08 -31.96
C ASP A 293 18.53 9.40 -30.60
N ASP A 294 17.94 10.61 -30.46
CA ASP A 294 17.35 11.13 -29.23
C ASP A 294 18.36 11.23 -28.05
N ARG A 295 19.67 11.21 -28.32
CA ARG A 295 20.72 11.35 -27.30
C ARG A 295 21.07 12.83 -27.08
N PRO A 296 21.13 13.33 -25.83
CA PRO A 296 21.56 14.70 -25.54
C PRO A 296 22.94 15.02 -26.11
N LEU A 297 23.10 16.21 -26.72
CA LEU A 297 24.39 16.68 -27.23
C LEU A 297 25.41 16.91 -26.12
N ILE A 298 24.92 17.31 -24.94
CA ILE A 298 25.70 17.46 -23.72
C ILE A 298 25.26 16.36 -22.77
N ASP A 299 26.19 15.51 -22.35
CA ASP A 299 25.90 14.40 -21.45
C ASP A 299 25.34 14.92 -20.12
N ILE A 300 24.14 14.45 -19.78
CA ILE A 300 23.51 14.66 -18.48
C ILE A 300 23.69 13.37 -17.69
N LYS A 301 24.20 13.48 -16.46
CA LYS A 301 24.57 12.32 -15.63
C LYS A 301 23.84 12.32 -14.31
N ILE A 302 23.53 11.14 -13.81
CA ILE A 302 23.21 10.89 -12.42
C ILE A 302 24.53 10.87 -11.66
N LEU A 303 24.69 11.74 -10.68
CA LEU A 303 25.88 11.80 -9.83
C LEU A 303 25.80 10.72 -8.75
N THR A 304 24.71 10.73 -7.99
CA THR A 304 24.45 9.76 -6.92
C THR A 304 22.95 9.60 -6.70
N VAL A 305 22.52 8.46 -6.19
CA VAL A 305 21.13 8.23 -5.77
C VAL A 305 21.07 7.95 -4.28
N LYS A 306 20.44 8.85 -3.53
CA LYS A 306 20.25 8.71 -2.08
C LYS A 306 18.88 8.11 -1.78
N ILE A 307 18.88 6.93 -1.15
CA ILE A 307 17.64 6.29 -0.69
C ILE A 307 17.24 6.81 0.70
N ILE A 308 15.96 7.11 0.86
CA ILE A 308 15.31 7.47 2.12
C ILE A 308 14.32 6.34 2.46
N SER A 309 14.63 5.58 3.51
CA SER A 309 13.84 4.47 4.08
C SER A 309 12.93 4.92 5.22
#